data_AF-A0A933XIJ3-F1
#
_entry.id   AF-A0A933XIJ3-F1
#
_cell.length_a   1.000
_cell.length_b   1.000
_cell.length_c   1.000
_cell.angle_alpha   90.00
_cell.angle_beta   90.00
_cell.angle_gamma   90.00
#
_symmetry.space_group_name_H-M   'P 1'
#
loop_
_entity.id
_entity.type
_entity.pdbx_description
1 polymer ?
#
loop_
_entity_poly.entity_id
_entity_poly.type
_entity_poly.pdbx_seq_one_letter_code
_entity_poly.pdbx_strand_id
1 'polypeptide(L)'
;MQTWTHPGGKLIELGAHSLSQDELFEILIGSGYKGRTAQDIAKELLDSYFGIYGLWNKTFDDLSKIKGLKNGKIKRLAAPYEIGKRVIKENQWHLPAVRKVTLGLPDYTDAELLAVLICSGYKDKTPEDLAEELLRRYRSLSGIMGEKLSDMATIKGLGDVKVIRIAAAYELIRRMVKLLEAE
;
A
#
# COMPACT_ATOMS: atom_id res chain seq x y z
N MET A 1 -7.70 -27.03 3.98
CA MET A 1 -8.39 -26.72 2.71
C MET A 1 -8.40 -25.22 2.56
N GLN A 2 -8.06 -24.69 1.38
CA GLN A 2 -8.07 -23.25 1.12
C GLN A 2 -9.48 -22.69 1.32
N THR A 3 -9.64 -21.66 2.15
CA THR A 3 -10.96 -21.06 2.45
C THR A 3 -11.23 -19.76 1.71
N TRP A 4 -10.22 -19.19 1.06
CA TRP A 4 -10.29 -17.88 0.40
C TRP A 4 -10.45 -17.97 -1.12
N THR A 5 -11.15 -16.99 -1.69
CA THR A 5 -11.40 -16.83 -3.13
C THR A 5 -10.84 -15.52 -3.70
N HIS A 6 -10.27 -14.66 -2.85
CA HIS A 6 -9.67 -13.39 -3.24
C HIS A 6 -8.42 -13.07 -2.40
N PRO A 7 -7.55 -12.16 -2.86
CA PRO A 7 -6.26 -11.89 -2.20
C PRO A 7 -6.38 -11.42 -0.75
N GLY A 8 -7.42 -10.67 -0.42
CA GLY A 8 -7.67 -10.26 0.97
C GLY A 8 -7.88 -11.43 1.94
N GLY A 9 -8.61 -12.47 1.53
CA GLY A 9 -8.79 -13.67 2.35
C GLY A 9 -7.50 -14.48 2.46
N LYS A 10 -6.75 -14.58 1.36
CA LYS A 10 -5.40 -15.17 1.35
C LYS A 10 -4.47 -14.46 2.33
N LEU A 11 -4.52 -13.13 2.36
CA LEU A 11 -3.71 -12.30 3.26
C LEU A 11 -4.07 -12.56 4.72
N ILE A 12 -5.35 -12.70 5.06
CA ILE A 12 -5.79 -13.02 6.42
C ILE A 12 -5.33 -14.43 6.83
N GLU A 13 -5.49 -15.43 5.96
CA GLU A 13 -5.23 -16.84 6.31
C GLU A 13 -3.73 -17.17 6.30
N LEU A 14 -2.99 -16.69 5.29
CA LEU A 14 -1.61 -17.09 5.02
C LEU A 14 -0.59 -15.95 5.25
N GLY A 15 -1.06 -14.73 5.48
CA GLY A 15 -0.21 -13.54 5.65
C GLY A 15 0.20 -12.88 4.34
N ALA A 16 0.57 -11.60 4.42
CA ALA A 16 0.86 -10.76 3.25
C ALA A 16 2.03 -11.27 2.39
N HIS A 17 3.02 -11.93 3.00
CA HIS A 17 4.17 -12.51 2.30
C HIS A 17 3.79 -13.58 1.26
N SER A 18 2.63 -14.22 1.42
CA SER A 18 2.14 -15.25 0.49
C SER A 18 1.56 -14.70 -0.82
N LEU A 19 1.31 -13.39 -0.89
CA LEU A 19 0.69 -12.76 -2.06
C LEU A 19 1.70 -12.53 -3.18
N SER A 20 1.28 -12.67 -4.43
CA SER A 20 2.05 -12.21 -5.59
C SER A 20 2.07 -10.67 -5.68
N GLN A 21 2.88 -10.12 -6.59
CA GLN A 21 2.88 -8.66 -6.81
C GLN A 21 1.53 -8.17 -7.34
N ASP A 22 0.91 -8.89 -8.30
CA ASP A 22 -0.39 -8.50 -8.84
C ASP A 22 -1.49 -8.57 -7.77
N GLU A 23 -1.46 -9.54 -6.85
CA GLU A 23 -2.41 -9.64 -5.73
C GLU A 23 -2.29 -8.47 -4.75
N LEU A 24 -1.07 -8.00 -4.45
CA LEU A 24 -0.86 -6.82 -3.60
C LEU A 24 -1.40 -5.55 -4.27
N PHE A 25 -1.15 -5.39 -5.56
CA PHE A 25 -1.66 -4.25 -6.34
C PHE A 25 -3.17 -4.32 -6.52
N GLU A 26 -3.75 -5.51 -6.71
CA GLU A 26 -5.20 -5.72 -6.75
C GLU A 26 -5.87 -5.17 -5.48
N ILE A 27 -5.31 -5.49 -4.30
CA ILE A 27 -5.81 -4.98 -3.01
C ILE A 27 -5.74 -3.45 -2.96
N LEU A 28 -4.62 -2.86 -3.38
CA LEU A 28 -4.45 -1.40 -3.38
C LEU A 28 -5.36 -0.70 -4.39
N ILE A 29 -5.61 -1.30 -5.55
CA ILE A 29 -6.54 -0.83 -6.59
C ILE A 29 -7.99 -0.95 -6.09
N GLY A 30 -8.30 -2.02 -5.37
CA GLY A 30 -9.56 -2.29 -4.68
C GLY A 30 -10.69 -2.77 -5.59
N SER A 31 -11.02 -2.02 -6.64
CA SER A 31 -12.10 -2.37 -7.57
C SER A 31 -11.72 -2.14 -9.03
N GLY A 32 -12.37 -2.91 -9.92
CA GLY A 32 -12.21 -2.81 -11.36
C GLY A 32 -13.09 -1.74 -12.02
N TYR A 33 -13.42 -1.97 -13.29
CA TYR A 33 -14.47 -1.27 -14.04
C TYR A 33 -15.24 -2.28 -14.90
N LYS A 34 -16.30 -1.85 -15.59
CA LYS A 34 -17.12 -2.75 -16.42
C LYS A 34 -16.24 -3.52 -17.42
N GLY A 35 -16.18 -4.85 -17.25
CA GLY A 35 -15.43 -5.78 -18.11
C GLY A 35 -13.97 -6.04 -17.72
N ARG A 36 -13.45 -5.42 -16.64
CA ARG A 36 -12.07 -5.60 -16.17
C ARG A 36 -12.01 -5.58 -14.64
N THR A 37 -11.45 -6.61 -14.04
CA THR A 37 -11.27 -6.74 -12.59
C THR A 37 -10.13 -5.86 -12.07
N ALA A 38 -10.01 -5.70 -10.75
CA ALA A 38 -8.85 -5.04 -10.16
C ALA A 38 -7.55 -5.82 -10.45
N GLN A 39 -7.63 -7.15 -10.52
CA GLN A 39 -6.49 -8.01 -10.89
C GLN A 39 -6.04 -7.76 -12.33
N ASP A 40 -6.98 -7.61 -13.27
CA ASP A 40 -6.65 -7.31 -14.67
C ASP A 40 -5.89 -5.99 -14.77
N ILE A 41 -6.33 -4.96 -14.03
CA ILE A 41 -5.66 -3.65 -13.98
C ILE A 41 -4.27 -3.77 -13.33
N ALA A 42 -4.13 -4.58 -12.27
CA ALA A 42 -2.86 -4.82 -11.60
C ALA A 42 -1.85 -5.48 -12.55
N LYS A 43 -2.28 -6.51 -13.30
CA LYS A 43 -1.46 -7.19 -14.30
C LYS A 43 -1.06 -6.24 -15.43
N GLU A 44 -2.02 -5.51 -16.01
CA GLU A 44 -1.74 -4.52 -17.06
C GLU A 44 -0.71 -3.47 -16.60
N LEU A 45 -0.84 -2.98 -15.36
CA LEU A 45 0.10 -2.03 -14.77
C LEU A 45 1.51 -2.65 -14.62
N LEU A 46 1.63 -3.83 -14.02
CA LEU A 46 2.92 -4.47 -13.78
C LEU A 46 3.59 -4.91 -15.10
N ASP A 47 2.84 -5.38 -16.08
CA ASP A 47 3.35 -5.72 -17.41
C ASP A 47 3.86 -4.48 -18.15
N SER A 48 3.13 -3.35 -18.06
CA SER A 48 3.51 -2.08 -18.70
C SER A 48 4.77 -1.46 -18.13
N TYR A 49 5.10 -1.75 -16.87
CA TYR A 49 6.19 -1.12 -16.13
C TYR A 49 7.18 -2.11 -15.53
N PHE A 50 7.23 -3.35 -16.02
CA PHE A 50 8.20 -4.38 -15.61
C PHE A 50 8.23 -4.61 -14.08
N GLY A 51 7.04 -4.73 -13.48
CA GLY A 51 6.86 -5.05 -12.06
C GLY A 51 7.00 -3.86 -11.12
N ILE A 52 7.19 -4.14 -9.83
CA ILE A 52 7.24 -3.09 -8.80
C ILE A 52 8.39 -2.10 -8.96
N TYR A 53 9.52 -2.55 -9.50
CA TYR A 53 10.73 -1.73 -9.65
C TYR A 53 10.54 -0.63 -10.70
N GLY A 54 10.02 -0.97 -11.88
CA GLY A 54 9.86 0.01 -12.95
C GLY A 54 8.73 1.00 -12.70
N LEU A 55 7.97 0.85 -11.62
CA LEU A 55 7.02 1.87 -11.13
C LEU A 55 7.70 2.97 -10.30
N TRP A 56 8.88 2.74 -9.71
CA TRP A 56 9.50 3.68 -8.76
C TRP A 56 9.85 5.02 -9.37
N ASN A 57 10.13 5.05 -10.67
CA ASN A 57 10.47 6.27 -11.42
C ASN A 57 9.30 6.83 -12.25
N LYS A 58 8.06 6.36 -12.00
CA LYS A 58 6.88 6.80 -12.75
C LYS A 58 6.16 7.96 -12.09
N THR A 59 5.48 8.73 -12.93
CA THR A 59 4.68 9.87 -12.53
C THR A 59 3.21 9.50 -12.41
N PHE A 60 2.41 10.38 -11.80
CA PHE A 60 0.95 10.22 -11.80
C PHE A 60 0.39 10.17 -13.22
N ASP A 61 0.95 10.98 -14.13
CA ASP A 61 0.54 11.02 -15.53
C ASP A 61 0.84 9.70 -16.23
N ASP A 62 1.98 9.06 -15.95
CA ASP A 62 2.27 7.72 -16.46
C ASP A 62 1.21 6.71 -16.00
N LEU A 63 0.96 6.63 -14.70
CA LEU A 63 -0.01 5.68 -14.14
C LEU A 63 -1.44 5.95 -14.65
N SER A 64 -1.77 7.21 -14.96
CA SER A 64 -3.09 7.59 -15.48
C SER A 64 -3.38 7.07 -16.89
N LYS A 65 -2.35 6.63 -17.64
CA LYS A 65 -2.48 6.01 -18.97
C LYS A 65 -3.16 4.65 -18.90
N ILE A 66 -3.05 3.94 -17.76
CA ILE A 66 -3.73 2.67 -17.53
C ILE A 66 -5.21 2.93 -17.23
N LYS A 67 -6.10 2.40 -18.07
CA LYS A 67 -7.54 2.62 -17.91
C LYS A 67 -8.01 2.04 -16.58
N GLY A 68 -8.79 2.84 -15.84
CA GLY A 68 -9.31 2.44 -14.54
C GLY A 68 -8.42 2.85 -13.37
N LEU A 69 -7.22 3.38 -13.60
CA LEU A 69 -6.41 4.09 -12.62
C LEU A 69 -6.70 5.60 -12.71
N LYS A 70 -7.49 6.09 -11.75
CA LYS A 70 -7.78 7.51 -11.56
C LYS A 70 -7.12 8.01 -10.27
N ASN A 71 -7.13 9.32 -10.07
CA ASN A 71 -6.40 10.00 -8.99
C ASN A 71 -6.41 9.24 -7.64
N GLY A 72 -7.58 8.85 -7.12
CA GLY A 72 -7.66 8.13 -5.84
C GLY A 72 -7.00 6.74 -5.81
N LYS A 73 -6.96 6.00 -6.92
CA LYS A 73 -6.24 4.71 -7.02
C LYS A 73 -4.74 4.94 -7.19
N ILE A 74 -4.36 5.95 -7.98
CA ILE A 74 -2.95 6.32 -8.17
C ILE A 74 -2.34 6.78 -6.84
N LYS A 75 -3.04 7.61 -6.06
CA LYS A 75 -2.62 8.00 -4.70
C LYS A 75 -2.40 6.77 -3.81
N ARG A 76 -3.31 5.79 -3.84
CA ARG A 76 -3.16 4.53 -3.10
C ARG A 76 -1.96 3.70 -3.53
N LEU A 77 -1.61 3.72 -4.81
CA LEU A 77 -0.42 3.05 -5.34
C LEU A 77 0.86 3.84 -5.00
N ALA A 78 0.79 5.17 -4.95
CA ALA A 78 1.92 6.05 -4.63
C ALA A 78 2.26 6.09 -3.14
N ALA A 79 1.26 5.96 -2.25
CA ALA A 79 1.44 6.04 -0.81
C ALA A 79 2.47 5.05 -0.25
N PRO A 80 2.47 3.74 -0.61
CA PRO A 80 3.51 2.80 -0.16
C PRO A 80 4.93 3.22 -0.52
N TYR A 81 5.14 3.84 -1.69
CA TYR A 81 6.47 4.32 -2.08
C TYR A 81 6.96 5.46 -1.20
N GLU A 82 6.07 6.41 -0.91
CA GLU A 82 6.39 7.51 0.00
C GLU A 82 6.62 7.02 1.44
N ILE A 83 5.73 6.17 1.96
CA ILE A 83 5.87 5.56 3.29
C ILE A 83 7.18 4.78 3.36
N GLY A 84 7.53 4.00 2.34
CA GLY A 84 8.78 3.24 2.33
C GLY A 84 10.02 4.12 2.39
N LYS A 85 10.06 5.25 1.67
CA LYS A 85 11.15 6.23 1.79
C LYS A 85 11.27 6.77 3.22
N ARG A 86 10.14 7.05 3.87
CA ARG A 86 10.10 7.56 5.26
C ARG A 86 10.53 6.51 6.26
N VAL A 87 10.09 5.26 6.11
CA VAL A 87 10.52 4.13 6.94
C VAL A 87 12.03 3.91 6.83
N ILE A 88 12.60 3.93 5.62
CA ILE A 88 14.06 3.82 5.40
C ILE A 88 14.79 4.94 6.18
N LYS A 89 14.29 6.18 6.11
CA LYS A 89 14.85 7.33 6.81
C LYS A 89 14.70 7.22 8.34
N GLU A 90 13.53 6.86 8.84
CA GLU A 90 13.23 6.68 10.27
C GLU A 90 14.15 5.64 10.91
N ASN A 91 14.40 4.53 10.22
CA ASN A 91 15.29 3.46 10.69
C ASN A 91 16.78 3.73 10.41
N GLN A 92 17.11 4.86 9.80
CA GLN A 92 18.47 5.23 9.41
C GLN A 92 19.14 4.18 8.50
N TRP A 93 18.35 3.48 7.69
CA TRP A 93 18.89 2.51 6.73
C TRP A 93 19.60 3.25 5.59
N HIS A 94 20.87 2.93 5.38
CA HIS A 94 21.66 3.53 4.32
C HIS A 94 21.46 2.80 2.99
N LEU A 95 20.42 3.18 2.24
CA LEU A 95 20.09 2.61 0.93
C LEU A 95 20.23 3.66 -0.18
N PRO A 96 21.42 3.82 -0.80
CA PRO A 96 21.66 4.87 -1.80
C PRO A 96 20.68 4.84 -2.97
N ALA A 97 20.21 3.66 -3.37
CA ALA A 97 19.24 3.48 -4.45
C ALA A 97 17.87 4.13 -4.16
N VAL A 98 17.52 4.39 -2.88
CA VAL A 98 16.23 5.00 -2.50
C VAL A 98 16.01 6.37 -3.15
N ARG A 99 17.10 7.10 -3.46
CA ARG A 99 17.04 8.41 -4.13
C ARG A 99 16.47 8.34 -5.55
N LYS A 100 16.44 7.14 -6.15
CA LYS A 100 15.87 6.89 -7.48
C LYS A 100 14.35 6.71 -7.43
N VAL A 101 13.76 6.54 -6.24
CA VAL A 101 12.31 6.37 -6.05
C VAL A 101 11.65 7.74 -6.07
N THR A 102 10.98 8.07 -7.18
CA THR A 102 10.28 9.34 -7.39
C THR A 102 8.78 9.23 -7.20
N LEU A 103 8.18 8.06 -7.46
CA LEU A 103 6.77 7.82 -7.20
C LEU A 103 6.50 7.98 -5.71
N GLY A 104 5.52 8.80 -5.36
CA GLY A 104 5.23 9.13 -3.98
C GLY A 104 4.26 10.30 -3.86
N LEU A 105 4.14 10.79 -2.64
CA LEU A 105 3.27 11.89 -2.25
C LEU A 105 4.05 12.75 -1.23
N PRO A 106 5.15 13.41 -1.64
CA PRO A 106 6.10 14.02 -0.72
C PRO A 106 5.48 15.11 0.16
N ASP A 107 4.47 15.81 -0.36
CA ASP A 107 3.77 16.88 0.35
C ASP A 107 2.73 16.38 1.37
N TYR A 108 2.45 15.07 1.39
CA TYR A 108 1.49 14.48 2.33
C TYR A 108 2.16 14.25 3.69
N THR A 109 1.45 14.49 4.78
CA THR A 109 1.83 14.05 6.13
C THR A 109 1.74 12.52 6.27
N ASP A 110 2.34 11.96 7.31
CA ASP A 110 2.25 10.52 7.59
C ASP A 110 0.78 10.07 7.78
N ALA A 111 -0.02 10.92 8.43
CA ALA A 111 -1.44 10.69 8.61
C ALA A 111 -2.19 10.69 7.27
N GLU A 112 -1.90 11.64 6.37
CA GLU A 112 -2.53 11.68 5.04
C GLU A 112 -2.15 10.48 4.16
N LEU A 113 -0.91 9.98 4.26
CA LEU A 113 -0.47 8.77 3.55
C LEU A 113 -1.24 7.53 3.99
N LEU A 114 -1.41 7.35 5.31
CA LEU A 114 -2.20 6.27 5.87
C LEU A 114 -3.70 6.46 5.58
N ALA A 115 -4.21 7.69 5.63
CA ALA A 115 -5.59 8.03 5.31
C ALA A 115 -5.96 7.60 3.88
N VAL A 116 -5.05 7.77 2.93
CA VAL A 116 -5.21 7.28 1.55
C VAL A 116 -5.41 5.75 1.50
N LEU A 117 -4.72 4.98 2.35
CA LEU A 117 -4.88 3.52 2.45
C LEU A 117 -6.15 3.13 3.21
N ILE A 118 -6.57 3.93 4.18
CA ILE A 118 -7.80 3.74 4.96
C ILE A 118 -9.04 4.03 4.11
N CYS A 119 -8.95 4.96 3.15
CA CYS A 119 -9.98 5.43 2.20
C CYS A 119 -11.19 6.13 2.81
N SER A 120 -11.73 5.63 3.92
CA SER A 120 -12.98 6.13 4.50
C SER A 120 -12.95 6.11 6.02
N GLY A 121 -13.64 7.08 6.61
CA GLY A 121 -13.86 7.17 8.05
C GLY A 121 -15.10 6.40 8.50
N TYR A 122 -15.64 6.81 9.64
CA TYR A 122 -17.01 6.53 10.05
C TYR A 122 -17.64 7.83 10.58
N LYS A 123 -18.90 7.79 11.04
CA LYS A 123 -19.69 8.97 11.43
C LYS A 123 -18.92 10.05 12.23
N ASP A 124 -18.00 9.66 13.12
CA ASP A 124 -17.34 10.57 14.07
C ASP A 124 -15.83 10.75 13.83
N LYS A 125 -15.23 10.01 12.88
CA LYS A 125 -13.79 10.06 12.61
C LYS A 125 -13.50 9.98 11.12
N THR A 126 -12.67 10.88 10.62
CA THR A 126 -12.17 10.87 9.25
C THR A 126 -11.13 9.75 9.05
N PRO A 127 -10.74 9.43 7.79
CA PRO A 127 -9.58 8.58 7.54
C PRO A 127 -8.30 9.09 8.22
N GLU A 128 -8.09 10.40 8.26
CA GLU A 128 -6.95 11.06 8.89
C GLU A 128 -7.00 10.88 10.42
N ASP A 129 -8.17 11.00 11.07
CA ASP A 129 -8.31 10.73 12.50
C ASP A 129 -7.96 9.27 12.85
N LEU A 130 -8.33 8.33 11.97
CA LEU A 130 -7.97 6.91 12.13
C LEU A 130 -6.48 6.67 11.89
N ALA A 131 -5.87 7.40 10.95
CA ALA A 131 -4.43 7.35 10.70
C ALA A 131 -3.63 7.90 11.89
N GLU A 132 -4.06 9.03 12.47
CA GLU A 132 -3.46 9.58 13.69
C GLU A 132 -3.61 8.61 14.87
N GLU A 133 -4.72 7.90 14.98
CA GLU A 133 -4.88 6.86 15.99
C GLU A 133 -3.91 5.69 15.79
N LEU A 134 -3.64 5.27 14.55
CA LEU A 134 -2.61 4.28 14.23
C LEU A 134 -1.22 4.79 14.61
N LEU A 135 -0.85 6.00 14.17
CA LEU A 135 0.45 6.60 14.45
C LEU A 135 0.67 6.79 15.95
N ARG A 136 -0.35 7.19 16.71
CA ARG A 136 -0.27 7.27 18.18
C ARG A 136 -0.09 5.90 18.83
N ARG A 137 -0.80 4.87 18.35
CA ARG A 137 -0.73 3.51 18.91
C ARG A 137 0.62 2.84 18.63
N TYR A 138 1.13 2.98 17.41
CA TYR A 138 2.32 2.30 16.93
C TYR A 138 3.57 3.21 16.89
N ARG A 139 3.42 4.48 17.30
CA ARG A 139 4.44 5.52 17.47
C ARG A 139 5.07 6.09 16.20
N SER A 140 5.10 5.37 15.08
CA SER A 140 5.59 5.91 13.79
C SER A 140 5.11 5.07 12.60
N LEU A 141 5.43 5.48 11.37
CA LEU A 141 5.21 4.65 10.18
C LEU A 141 5.99 3.34 10.27
N SER A 142 7.24 3.38 10.74
CA SER A 142 8.04 2.17 10.95
C SER A 142 7.45 1.27 12.02
N GLY A 143 6.88 1.83 13.08
CA GLY A 143 6.27 1.05 14.17
C GLY A 143 5.02 0.27 13.77
N ILE A 144 4.37 0.60 12.65
CA ILE A 144 3.27 -0.20 12.09
C ILE A 144 3.79 -1.44 11.35
N MET A 145 5.05 -1.43 10.90
CA MET A 145 5.63 -2.52 10.12
C MET A 145 5.75 -3.80 10.95
N GLY A 146 5.12 -4.88 10.49
CA GLY A 146 5.17 -6.18 11.15
C GLY A 146 4.10 -6.39 12.23
N GLU A 147 3.25 -5.39 12.47
CA GLU A 147 2.14 -5.49 13.41
C GLU A 147 1.03 -6.42 12.91
N LYS A 148 0.35 -7.08 13.85
CA LYS A 148 -0.70 -8.05 13.51
C LYS A 148 -1.96 -7.34 13.01
N LEU A 149 -2.55 -7.91 11.95
CA LEU A 149 -3.83 -7.47 11.40
C LEU A 149 -4.94 -7.45 12.46
N SER A 150 -5.01 -8.49 13.29
CA SER A 150 -5.98 -8.62 14.37
C SER A 150 -5.92 -7.43 15.34
N ASP A 151 -4.71 -6.97 15.63
CA ASP A 151 -4.47 -5.93 16.63
C ASP A 151 -4.86 -4.57 16.07
N MET A 152 -4.55 -4.30 14.79
CA MET A 152 -5.05 -3.12 14.10
C MET A 152 -6.58 -3.12 13.97
N ALA A 153 -7.18 -4.28 13.72
CA ALA A 153 -8.63 -4.43 13.55
C ALA A 153 -9.44 -4.15 14.83
N THR A 154 -8.78 -4.13 16.00
CA THR A 154 -9.41 -3.69 17.26
C THR A 154 -9.73 -2.20 17.30
N ILE A 155 -9.11 -1.38 16.44
CA ILE A 155 -9.40 0.04 16.34
C ILE A 155 -10.75 0.22 15.64
N LYS A 156 -11.71 0.85 16.33
CA LYS A 156 -13.04 1.12 15.77
C LYS A 156 -12.90 1.89 14.47
N GLY A 157 -13.47 1.33 13.40
CA GLY A 157 -13.40 1.91 12.06
C GLY A 157 -12.28 1.36 11.19
N LEU A 158 -11.38 0.50 11.69
CA LEU A 158 -10.36 -0.21 10.90
C LEU A 158 -10.68 -1.71 10.74
N GLY A 159 -11.85 -2.03 10.20
CA GLY A 159 -12.18 -3.43 9.87
C GLY A 159 -11.30 -4.03 8.77
N ASP A 160 -11.49 -5.32 8.49
CA ASP A 160 -10.65 -6.17 7.62
C ASP A 160 -10.19 -5.49 6.33
N VAL A 161 -11.09 -4.88 5.57
CA VAL A 161 -10.75 -4.23 4.29
C VAL A 161 -9.65 -3.17 4.42
N LYS A 162 -9.67 -2.39 5.51
CA LYS A 162 -8.72 -1.29 5.73
C LYS A 162 -7.38 -1.81 6.20
N VAL A 163 -7.37 -2.76 7.15
CA VAL A 163 -6.14 -3.39 7.64
C VAL A 163 -5.47 -4.27 6.59
N ILE A 164 -6.24 -4.98 5.76
CA ILE A 164 -5.73 -5.71 4.59
C ILE A 164 -4.98 -4.75 3.65
N ARG A 165 -5.54 -3.57 3.37
CA ARG A 165 -4.90 -2.60 2.47
C ARG A 165 -3.61 -2.03 3.06
N ILE A 166 -3.60 -1.71 4.34
CA ILE A 166 -2.41 -1.28 5.07
C ILE A 166 -1.35 -2.38 5.00
N ALA A 167 -1.68 -3.63 5.33
CA ALA A 167 -0.72 -4.72 5.29
C ALA A 167 -0.19 -5.02 3.88
N ALA A 168 -1.03 -4.91 2.84
CA ALA A 168 -0.57 -5.03 1.47
C ALA A 168 0.44 -3.92 1.11
N ALA A 169 0.19 -2.68 1.53
CA ALA A 169 1.14 -1.58 1.37
C ALA A 169 2.47 -1.85 2.09
N TYR A 170 2.44 -2.31 3.35
CA TYR A 170 3.64 -2.62 4.11
C TYR A 170 4.42 -3.82 3.58
N GLU A 171 3.74 -4.81 3.01
CA GLU A 171 4.40 -5.90 2.30
C GLU A 171 5.09 -5.42 1.02
N LEU A 172 4.48 -4.48 0.27
CA LEU A 172 5.15 -3.85 -0.86
C LEU A 172 6.38 -3.05 -0.43
N ILE A 173 6.30 -2.31 0.67
CA ILE A 173 7.44 -1.59 1.24
C ILE A 173 8.57 -2.56 1.58
N ARG A 174 8.25 -3.67 2.27
CA ARG A 174 9.23 -4.70 2.63
C ARG A 174 9.92 -5.28 1.39
N ARG A 175 9.17 -5.56 0.31
CA ARG A 175 9.74 -6.04 -0.97
C ARG A 175 10.59 -4.98 -1.64
N MET A 176 10.16 -3.73 -1.63
CA MET A 176 10.91 -2.61 -2.19
C MET A 176 12.24 -2.41 -1.47
N VAL A 177 12.25 -2.40 -0.13
CA VAL A 177 13.47 -2.28 0.68
C VAL A 177 14.45 -3.39 0.33
N LYS A 178 13.99 -4.65 0.28
CA LYS A 178 14.85 -5.79 -0.08
C LYS A 178 15.46 -5.65 -1.49
N LEU A 179 14.72 -5.10 -2.44
CA LEU A 179 15.23 -4.85 -3.79
C LEU A 179 16.23 -3.68 -3.82
N LEU A 180 15.99 -2.61 -3.05
CA LEU A 180 16.91 -1.48 -2.92
C LEU A 180 18.21 -1.84 -2.22
N GLU A 181 18.19 -2.84 -1.32
CA GLU A 181 19.39 -3.41 -0.69
C GLU A 181 20.25 -4.23 -1.67
N ALA A 182 19.64 -4.75 -2.74
CA ALA A 182 20.31 -5.60 -3.71
C ALA A 182 20.94 -4.83 -4.88
N GLU A 183 20.71 -3.52 -4.99
CA GLU A 183 21.30 -2.61 -5.99
C GLU A 183 22.54 -1.87 -5.47
#